data_AF-A7IAE8-F1
#
_entry.id   AF-A7IAE8-F1
#
_cell.length_a   1.000
_cell.length_b   1.000
_cell.length_c   1.000
_cell.angle_alpha   90.00
_cell.angle_beta   90.00
_cell.angle_gamma   90.00
#
_symmetry.space_group_name_H-M   'P 1'
#
loop_
_entity.id
_entity.type
_entity.pdbx_description
1 polymer ?
#
loop_
_entity_poly.entity_id
_entity_poly.type
_entity_poly.pdbx_seq_one_letter_code
_entity_poly.pdbx_strand_id
1 'polypeptide(L)'
;MTLPAWVTPILIGIDVLIFLYGIRMAVIGKKTYGWFLALAFLLFCLKEALPYNGMALSTTVALVLTIAGLASALFAFYLIAKSLPS
;
A
#
# COMPACT_ATOMS: atom_id res chain seq x y z
N MET A 1 -0.19 20.72 -4.70
CA MET A 1 1.11 21.01 -4.05
C MET A 1 2.12 20.04 -4.64
N THR A 2 3.06 20.53 -5.45
CA THR A 2 4.18 19.73 -5.96
C THR A 2 5.17 19.52 -4.81
N LEU A 3 5.28 18.29 -4.32
CA LEU A 3 6.30 17.93 -3.34
C LEU A 3 7.69 18.20 -3.94
N PRO A 4 8.66 18.69 -3.14
CA PRO A 4 10.01 18.92 -3.61
C PRO A 4 10.58 17.62 -4.22
N ALA A 5 11.30 17.71 -5.35
CA ALA A 5 11.78 16.56 -6.12
C ALA A 5 12.70 15.59 -5.34
N TRP A 6 13.21 16.01 -4.19
CA TRP A 6 14.03 15.19 -3.28
C TRP A 6 13.21 14.41 -2.24
N VAL A 7 11.93 14.76 -2.03
CA VAL A 7 11.03 14.08 -1.07
C VAL A 7 10.38 12.84 -1.71
N THR A 8 10.11 12.90 -3.00
CA THR A 8 9.56 11.80 -3.81
C THR A 8 10.35 10.49 -3.72
N PRO A 9 11.68 10.46 -3.91
CA PRO A 9 12.44 9.21 -3.79
C PRO A 9 12.48 8.66 -2.36
N ILE A 10 12.39 9.52 -1.34
CA ILE A 10 12.35 9.10 0.07
C ILE A 10 11.01 8.42 0.39
N LEU A 11 9.90 8.99 -0.09
CA LEU A 11 8.56 8.41 0.05
C LEU A 11 8.48 7.03 -0.61
N ILE A 12 8.95 6.92 -1.86
CA ILE A 12 8.99 5.64 -2.59
C ILE A 12 9.84 4.61 -1.82
N GLY A 13 10.97 5.01 -1.24
CA GLY A 13 11.81 4.13 -0.43
C GLY A 13 11.10 3.59 0.81
N ILE A 14 10.36 4.45 1.51
CA ILE A 14 9.57 4.07 2.69
C ILE A 14 8.45 3.10 2.29
N ASP A 15 7.75 3.35 1.19
CA ASP A 15 6.67 2.50 0.71
C ASP A 15 7.16 1.09 0.34
N VAL A 16 8.33 0.98 -0.29
CA VAL A 16 8.96 -0.30 -0.62
C VAL A 16 9.33 -1.08 0.65
N LEU A 17 9.85 -0.41 1.68
CA LEU A 17 10.17 -1.06 2.96
C LEU A 17 8.92 -1.59 3.65
N ILE A 18 7.84 -0.82 3.66
CA ILE A 18 6.58 -1.26 4.28
C ILE A 18 5.96 -2.42 3.49
N PHE A 19 6.02 -2.38 2.16
CA PHE A 19 5.58 -3.48 1.30
C PHE A 19 6.35 -4.78 1.57
N LEU A 20 7.68 -4.71 1.61
CA LEU A 20 8.55 -5.85 1.94
C LEU A 20 8.27 -6.37 3.35
N TYR A 21 7.99 -5.48 4.30
CA TYR A 21 7.61 -5.86 5.66
C TYR A 21 6.25 -6.59 5.70
N GLY A 22 5.28 -6.14 4.90
CA GLY A 22 3.99 -6.81 4.72
C GLY A 22 4.15 -8.23 4.14
N ILE A 23 4.95 -8.39 3.10
CA ILE A 23 5.29 -9.71 2.52
C ILE A 23 6.00 -10.57 3.57
N ARG A 24 6.97 -10.02 4.30
CA ARG A 24 7.68 -10.75 5.35
C ARG A 24 6.73 -11.26 6.42
N MET A 25 5.78 -10.44 6.88
CA MET A 25 4.72 -10.83 7.82
C MET A 25 3.83 -11.95 7.24
N ALA A 26 3.51 -11.87 5.94
CA ALA A 26 2.70 -12.85 5.24
C ALA A 26 3.39 -14.21 5.14
N VAL A 27 4.67 -14.22 4.76
CA VAL A 27 5.46 -15.43 4.48
C VAL A 27 6.01 -16.05 5.76
N ILE A 28 6.68 -15.25 6.60
CA ILE A 28 7.35 -15.74 7.82
C ILE A 28 6.34 -15.93 8.94
N GLY A 29 5.44 -14.95 9.13
CA GLY A 29 4.42 -15.03 10.17
C GLY A 29 3.28 -16.00 9.85
N LYS A 30 3.16 -16.45 8.58
CA LYS A 30 1.98 -17.15 8.05
C LYS A 30 0.67 -16.42 8.35
N LYS A 31 0.72 -15.09 8.47
CA LYS A 31 -0.40 -14.25 8.84
C LYS A 31 -1.06 -13.72 7.58
N THR A 32 -2.33 -14.06 7.38
CA THR A 32 -3.12 -13.61 6.23
C THR A 32 -3.19 -12.09 6.12
N TYR A 33 -3.15 -11.35 7.24
CA TYR A 33 -3.15 -9.88 7.21
C TYR A 33 -1.93 -9.27 6.50
N GLY A 34 -0.79 -9.98 6.46
CA GLY A 34 0.41 -9.48 5.77
C GLY A 34 0.22 -9.37 4.26
N TRP A 35 -0.54 -10.29 3.66
CA TRP A 35 -0.88 -10.25 2.23
C TRP A 35 -1.77 -9.04 1.90
N PHE A 36 -2.75 -8.75 2.75
CA PHE A 36 -3.64 -7.60 2.56
C PHE A 36 -2.92 -6.26 2.79
N LEU A 37 -1.96 -6.21 3.73
CA LEU A 37 -1.12 -5.04 3.94
C LEU A 37 -0.22 -4.76 2.73
N ALA A 38 0.42 -5.81 2.19
CA ALA A 38 1.24 -5.71 0.99
C ALA A 38 0.40 -5.28 -0.22
N LEU A 39 -0.79 -5.86 -0.39
CA LEU A 39 -1.68 -5.52 -1.51
C LEU A 39 -2.19 -4.06 -1.43
N ALA A 40 -2.51 -3.57 -0.24
CA ALA A 40 -2.86 -2.17 -0.04
C ALA A 40 -1.72 -1.24 -0.48
N PHE A 41 -0.50 -1.51 -0.03
CA PHE A 41 0.69 -0.73 -0.39
C PHE A 41 0.99 -0.77 -1.89
N LEU A 42 0.85 -1.93 -2.53
CA LEU A 42 1.04 -2.07 -3.98
C LEU A 42 0.09 -1.16 -4.76
N LEU A 43 -1.19 -1.09 -4.36
CA LEU A 43 -2.20 -0.25 -5.01
C LEU A 43 -1.90 1.25 -4.84
N PHE A 44 -1.39 1.66 -3.68
CA PHE A 44 -0.93 3.04 -3.45
C PHE A 44 0.30 3.36 -4.30
N CYS A 45 1.30 2.48 -4.32
CA CYS A 45 2.47 2.63 -5.19
C CYS A 45 2.09 2.71 -6.67
N LEU A 46 1.16 1.88 -7.16
CA LEU A 46 0.72 1.94 -8.55
C LEU A 46 0.08 3.30 -8.87
N LYS A 47 -0.81 3.77 -7.99
CA LYS A 47 -1.49 5.06 -8.14
C LYS A 47 -0.49 6.21 -8.25
N GLU A 48 0.58 6.20 -7.46
CA GLU A 48 1.61 7.25 -7.49
C GLU A 48 2.64 7.05 -8.61
N ALA A 49 3.03 5.82 -8.94
CA ALA A 49 4.06 5.50 -9.93
C ALA A 49 3.61 5.72 -11.39
N LEU A 50 2.33 5.45 -11.70
CA LEU A 50 1.79 5.54 -13.06
C LEU A 50 1.88 6.97 -13.67
N PRO A 51 1.58 8.05 -12.93
CA PRO A 51 1.82 9.43 -13.39
C PRO A 51 3.26 9.73 -13.81
N TYR A 52 4.27 9.15 -13.14
CA TYR A 52 5.69 9.39 -13.47
C TYR A 52 6.12 8.75 -14.81
N ASN A 53 5.40 7.71 -15.26
CA ASN A 53 5.65 7.06 -16.56
C ASN A 53 4.86 7.72 -17.71
N GLY A 54 4.27 8.90 -17.49
CA GLY A 54 3.47 9.59 -18.50
C GLY A 54 2.09 8.95 -18.75
N MET A 55 1.70 7.95 -17.94
CA MET A 55 0.36 7.39 -17.97
C MET A 55 -0.58 8.27 -17.15
N ALA A 56 -1.37 9.09 -17.84
CA ALA A 56 -2.43 9.86 -17.20
C ALA A 56 -3.52 8.92 -16.67
N LEU A 57 -3.56 8.72 -15.34
CA LEU A 57 -4.70 8.03 -14.72
C LEU A 57 -5.92 8.94 -14.75
N SER A 58 -7.03 8.43 -15.27
CA SER A 58 -8.33 9.04 -15.04
C SER A 58 -8.60 9.14 -13.53
N THR A 59 -9.17 10.27 -13.10
CA THR A 59 -9.53 10.54 -11.71
C THR A 59 -10.35 9.40 -11.10
N THR A 60 -11.23 8.78 -11.89
CA THR A 60 -12.04 7.63 -11.47
C THR A 60 -11.19 6.42 -11.11
N VAL A 61 -10.16 6.12 -11.91
CA VAL A 61 -9.25 4.97 -11.67
C VAL A 61 -8.41 5.21 -10.42
N ALA A 62 -7.90 6.43 -10.25
CA ALA A 62 -7.15 6.80 -9.05
C ALA A 62 -8.01 6.68 -7.77
N LEU A 63 -9.30 7.03 -7.86
CA LEU A 63 -10.27 6.91 -6.77
C LEU A 63 -10.56 5.44 -6.44
N VAL A 64 -10.79 4.60 -7.45
CA VAL A 64 -11.00 3.16 -7.28
C VAL A 64 -9.79 2.48 -6.63
N LEU A 65 -8.57 2.80 -7.08
CA LEU A 65 -7.34 2.29 -6.47
C LEU A 65 -7.20 2.72 -5.01
N THR A 66 -7.58 3.95 -4.69
CA THR A 66 -7.55 4.47 -3.31
C THR A 66 -8.55 3.72 -2.42
N ILE A 67 -9.78 3.50 -2.90
CA ILE A 67 -10.82 2.76 -2.15
C ILE A 67 -10.40 1.30 -1.96
N ALA A 68 -9.87 0.65 -3.00
CA ALA A 68 -9.41 -0.73 -2.93
C ALA A 68 -8.22 -0.90 -1.96
N GLY A 69 -7.28 0.05 -1.97
CA GLY A 69 -6.17 0.11 -1.02
C GLY A 69 -6.65 0.28 0.43
N LEU A 70 -7.58 1.23 0.67
CA LEU A 70 -8.18 1.46 1.98
C LEU A 70 -8.94 0.24 2.49
N ALA A 71 -9.77 -0.40 1.65
CA ALA A 71 -10.50 -1.61 2.02
C ALA A 71 -9.56 -2.75 2.40
N SER A 72 -8.47 -2.94 1.64
CA SER A 72 -7.44 -3.95 1.94
C SER A 72 -6.72 -3.66 3.26
N ALA A 73 -6.37 -2.40 3.52
CA ALA A 73 -5.75 -1.98 4.78
C ALA A 73 -6.71 -2.16 5.98
N LEU A 74 -8.00 -1.82 5.82
CA LEU A 74 -9.01 -2.03 6.85
C LEU A 74 -9.18 -3.52 7.17
N PHE A 75 -9.20 -4.36 6.15
CA PHE A 75 -9.31 -5.81 6.33
C PHE A 75 -8.07 -6.39 7.02
N ALA A 76 -6.87 -5.92 6.65
CA ALA A 76 -5.64 -6.27 7.36
C ALA A 76 -5.72 -5.86 8.84
N PHE A 77 -6.19 -4.65 9.14
CA PHE A 77 -6.35 -4.15 10.50
C PHE A 77 -7.37 -4.98 11.31
N TYR A 78 -8.50 -5.34 10.70
CA TYR A 78 -9.50 -6.21 11.31
C TYR A 78 -8.92 -7.59 11.66
N LEU A 79 -8.15 -8.20 10.74
CA LEU A 79 -7.49 -9.47 10.98
C LEU A 79 -6.42 -9.37 12.08
N ILE A 80 -5.68 -8.26 12.15
CA ILE A 80 -4.71 -8.00 13.22
C ILE A 80 -5.44 -7.90 14.56
N ALA A 81 -6.47 -7.05 14.67
CA ALA A 81 -7.25 -6.85 15.88
C ALA A 81 -7.87 -8.15 16.40
N LYS A 82 -8.39 -9.00 15.49
CA LYS A 82 -8.92 -10.32 15.84
C LYS A 82 -7.85 -11.30 16.33
N SER A 83 -6.58 -11.08 15.98
CA SER A 83 -5.46 -11.96 16.32
C SER A 83 -4.72 -11.59 17.61
N LEU A 84 -5.03 -10.45 18.23
CA LEU A 84 -4.49 -10.08 19.54
C LEU A 84 -5.25 -10.81 20.65
N PRO A 85 -4.56 -11.46 21.61
CA PRO A 85 -5.21 -12.02 22.79
C PRO A 85 -5.75 -10.87 23.65
N SER A 86 -7.05 -10.91 23.96
CA SER A 86 -7.75 -10.01 24.87
C SER A 86 -7.34 -10.23 26.32
#